data_AF-A0A0B4C1S3-F1
#
_entry.id   AF-A0A0B4C1S3-F1
#
_cell.length_a   1.000
_cell.length_b   1.000
_cell.length_c   1.000
_cell.angle_alpha   90.00
_cell.angle_beta   90.00
_cell.angle_gamma   90.00
#
_symmetry.space_group_name_H-M   'P 1'
#
loop_
_entity.id
_entity.type
_entity.pdbx_description
1 polymer ?
#
loop_
_entity_poly.entity_id
_entity_poly.type
_entity_poly.pdbx_seq_one_letter_code
_entity_poly.pdbx_strand_id
1 'polypeptide(L)'
;MTAQRKIKDFRAIHPSASASLAAGEGVEMFSSGSAPECTAGISTGDGVSLFSSGSMPQTAECWTGGETGQFSSGSAPVAAGGTAAGDLVQLFSSGSAPCSQAEAATGDLTEMFSSGSAPAERCDSGAGEGTEMFSSGSAPAASAETGAGDGTHLFSSGSAPVTEARTAAGDATRLFSSGS
;
A
#
# COMPACT_ATOMS: atom_id res chain seq x y z
N MET A 1 -51.60 5.94 8.95
CA MET A 1 -50.42 6.82 9.13
C MET A 1 -49.25 6.14 8.43
N THR A 2 -48.99 6.47 7.17
CA THR A 2 -47.99 5.78 6.32
C THR A 2 -46.75 6.66 6.20
N ALA A 3 -45.63 6.23 6.76
CA ALA A 3 -44.35 6.92 6.64
C ALA A 3 -43.76 6.68 5.24
N GLN A 4 -43.79 7.70 4.38
CA GLN A 4 -43.06 7.68 3.12
C GLN A 4 -41.55 7.80 3.41
N ARG A 5 -40.81 6.72 3.16
CA ARG A 5 -39.34 6.73 3.08
C ARG A 5 -38.95 7.63 1.90
N LYS A 6 -38.49 8.84 2.19
CA LYS A 6 -37.77 9.69 1.23
C LYS A 6 -36.40 9.08 0.98
N ILE A 7 -36.26 8.26 -0.06
CA ILE A 7 -34.94 7.91 -0.61
C ILE A 7 -34.51 9.13 -1.42
N LYS A 8 -33.58 9.92 -0.86
CA LYS A 8 -32.83 10.88 -1.65
C LYS A 8 -31.72 10.09 -2.33
N ASP A 9 -31.68 10.11 -3.66
CA ASP A 9 -30.56 9.58 -4.41
C ASP A 9 -29.29 10.37 -4.04
N PHE A 10 -28.45 9.78 -3.19
CA PHE A 10 -27.11 10.28 -2.97
C PHE A 10 -26.28 9.88 -4.19
N ARG A 11 -26.12 10.82 -5.13
CA ARG A 11 -25.10 10.72 -6.17
C ARG A 11 -23.75 10.76 -5.45
N ALA A 12 -23.10 9.62 -5.28
CA ALA A 12 -21.71 9.56 -4.82
C ALA A 12 -20.88 10.35 -5.85
N ILE A 13 -20.49 11.56 -5.49
CA ILE A 13 -19.44 12.26 -6.19
C ILE A 13 -18.17 11.49 -5.78
N HIS A 14 -17.47 10.90 -6.72
CA HIS A 14 -16.12 10.37 -6.50
C HIS A 14 -15.18 11.55 -6.71
N PRO A 15 -14.66 12.21 -5.67
CA PRO A 15 -13.67 13.25 -5.87
C PRO A 15 -12.36 12.55 -6.28
N SER A 16 -11.94 12.73 -7.53
CA SER A 16 -10.57 12.40 -7.94
C SER A 16 -9.66 13.54 -7.52
N ALA A 17 -8.63 13.25 -6.72
CA ALA A 17 -7.61 14.22 -6.36
C ALA A 17 -6.29 13.84 -7.04
N SER A 18 -5.71 14.78 -7.79
CA SER A 18 -4.44 14.59 -8.49
C SER A 18 -3.47 15.69 -8.10
N ALA A 19 -2.24 15.34 -7.77
CA ALA A 19 -1.19 16.32 -7.53
C ALA A 19 0.12 15.90 -8.22
N SER A 20 0.85 16.89 -8.73
CA SER A 20 2.11 16.67 -9.45
C SER A 20 3.17 17.65 -8.94
N LEU A 21 4.26 17.12 -8.40
CA LEU A 21 5.46 17.89 -8.08
C LEU A 21 6.56 17.63 -9.11
N ALA A 22 6.99 18.71 -9.76
CA ALA A 22 7.98 18.67 -10.84
C ALA A 22 9.44 18.58 -10.34
N ALA A 23 9.71 19.01 -9.10
CA ALA A 23 11.00 18.90 -8.42
C ALA A 23 10.88 19.34 -6.94
N GLY A 24 11.52 18.63 -6.01
CA GLY A 24 11.70 19.05 -4.61
C GLY A 24 11.12 18.08 -3.59
N GLU A 25 11.18 18.45 -2.31
CA GLU A 25 10.50 17.72 -1.24
C GLU A 25 9.03 18.14 -1.16
N GLY A 26 8.12 17.17 -1.07
CA GLY A 26 6.68 17.41 -1.02
C GLY A 26 6.00 16.62 0.10
N VAL A 27 5.08 17.26 0.81
CA VAL A 27 4.17 16.56 1.73
C VAL A 27 2.74 16.84 1.33
N GLU A 28 1.97 15.78 1.12
CA GLU A 28 0.56 15.87 0.76
C GLU A 28 -0.31 15.10 1.75
N MET A 29 -1.48 15.64 2.07
CA MET A 29 -2.44 15.00 2.97
C MET A 29 -3.82 15.03 2.36
N PHE A 30 -4.43 13.87 2.23
CA PHE A 30 -5.79 13.68 1.75
C PHE A 30 -6.64 13.00 2.82
N SER A 31 -7.80 13.57 3.11
CA SER A 31 -8.79 12.98 4.00
C SER A 31 -10.16 12.96 3.36
N SER A 32 -10.81 11.80 3.30
CA SER A 32 -12.13 11.64 2.68
C SER A 32 -13.02 10.65 3.43
N GLY A 33 -14.32 10.94 3.48
CA GLY A 33 -15.33 10.04 4.04
C GLY A 33 -15.93 9.05 3.04
N SER A 34 -15.54 9.10 1.77
CA SER A 34 -16.09 8.26 0.67
C SER A 34 -14.96 7.59 -0.10
N ALA A 35 -15.21 7.02 -1.28
CA ALA A 35 -14.19 6.34 -2.11
C ALA A 35 -13.58 7.25 -3.20
N PRO A 36 -12.65 8.17 -2.86
CA PRO A 36 -11.90 8.93 -3.86
C PRO A 36 -10.87 8.03 -4.55
N GLU A 37 -10.56 8.36 -5.79
CA GLU A 37 -9.35 7.92 -6.48
C GLU A 37 -8.29 9.02 -6.31
N CYS A 38 -7.17 8.70 -5.69
CA CYS A 38 -6.06 9.64 -5.51
C CYS A 38 -4.87 9.22 -6.38
N THR A 39 -4.33 10.19 -7.12
CA THR A 39 -3.12 10.07 -7.95
C THR A 39 -2.10 11.10 -7.48
N ALA A 40 -0.96 10.64 -6.98
CA ALA A 40 0.15 11.52 -6.63
C ALA A 40 1.33 11.20 -7.56
N GLY A 41 1.92 12.22 -8.18
CA GLY A 41 3.01 12.10 -9.14
C GLY A 41 4.20 12.96 -8.77
N ILE A 42 5.35 12.36 -8.45
CA ILE A 42 6.59 13.12 -8.21
C ILE A 42 7.62 12.74 -9.26
N SER A 43 8.08 13.72 -10.04
CA SER A 43 9.03 13.45 -11.12
C SER A 43 10.49 13.45 -10.64
N THR A 44 10.83 14.23 -9.61
CA THR A 44 12.16 14.24 -8.97
C THR A 44 12.06 14.75 -7.53
N GLY A 45 12.66 14.04 -6.57
CA GLY A 45 12.76 14.44 -5.16
C GLY A 45 11.97 13.52 -4.23
N ASP A 46 12.03 13.78 -2.92
CA ASP A 46 11.41 12.92 -1.92
C ASP A 46 9.99 13.39 -1.58
N GLY A 47 9.05 12.45 -1.57
CA GLY A 47 7.64 12.69 -1.27
C GLY A 47 7.16 11.98 -0.02
N VAL A 48 6.31 12.64 0.74
CA VAL A 48 5.49 11.98 1.76
C VAL A 48 4.02 12.21 1.44
N SER A 49 3.27 11.13 1.34
CA SER A 49 1.84 11.18 1.06
C SER A 49 1.06 10.54 2.21
N LEU A 50 0.07 11.26 2.76
CA LEU A 50 -0.79 10.76 3.82
C LEU A 50 -2.23 10.70 3.34
N PHE A 51 -2.80 9.51 3.32
CA PHE A 51 -4.18 9.26 2.89
C PHE A 51 -4.98 8.62 4.01
N SER A 52 -6.08 9.27 4.41
CA SER A 52 -7.04 8.72 5.37
C SER A 52 -8.43 8.68 4.76
N SER A 53 -9.00 7.48 4.58
CA SER A 53 -10.30 7.35 3.93
C SER A 53 -11.14 6.14 4.32
N GLY A 54 -12.46 6.32 4.33
CA GLY A 54 -13.43 5.28 4.67
C GLY A 54 -13.40 4.04 3.78
N SER A 55 -13.17 4.19 2.46
CA SER A 55 -13.23 3.08 1.48
C SER A 55 -12.44 3.41 0.21
N MET A 56 -11.16 3.05 0.04
CA MET A 56 -10.32 3.77 -0.96
C MET A 56 -9.51 2.91 -1.94
N PRO A 57 -9.74 3.03 -3.27
CA PRO A 57 -8.73 2.74 -4.31
C PRO A 57 -7.76 3.93 -4.46
N GLN A 58 -6.45 3.68 -4.55
CA GLN A 58 -5.38 4.69 -4.59
C GLN A 58 -4.22 4.25 -5.49
N THR A 59 -3.55 5.22 -6.10
CA THR A 59 -2.36 5.02 -6.92
C THR A 59 -1.36 6.15 -6.63
N ALA A 60 -0.15 5.85 -6.17
CA ALA A 60 0.95 6.79 -6.01
C ALA A 60 2.10 6.38 -6.94
N GLU A 61 2.54 7.25 -7.83
CA GLU A 61 3.63 6.97 -8.76
C GLU A 61 4.73 8.02 -8.58
N CYS A 62 5.93 7.60 -8.20
CA CYS A 62 7.12 8.42 -8.17
C CYS A 62 8.07 7.96 -9.28
N TRP A 63 8.61 8.91 -10.06
CA TRP A 63 9.51 8.58 -11.17
C TRP A 63 10.98 8.60 -10.72
N THR A 64 11.36 9.49 -9.80
CA THR A 64 12.74 9.60 -9.30
C THR A 64 12.76 10.23 -7.91
N GLY A 65 13.38 9.58 -6.92
CA GLY A 65 13.38 9.98 -5.52
C GLY A 65 12.59 9.01 -4.63
N GLY A 66 12.63 9.23 -3.32
CA GLY A 66 11.93 8.39 -2.36
C GLY A 66 10.45 8.76 -2.24
N GLU A 67 9.58 7.77 -1.99
CA GLU A 67 8.18 8.00 -1.66
C GLU A 67 7.85 7.32 -0.34
N THR A 68 7.17 8.02 0.54
CA THR A 68 6.61 7.44 1.76
C THR A 68 5.11 7.68 1.82
N GLY A 69 4.34 6.63 1.53
CA GLY A 69 2.89 6.62 1.59
C GLY A 69 2.37 6.07 2.91
N GLN A 70 1.49 6.81 3.58
CA GLN A 70 0.73 6.34 4.74
C GLN A 70 -0.75 6.26 4.40
N PHE A 71 -1.32 5.07 4.51
CA PHE A 71 -2.69 4.77 4.12
C PHE A 71 -3.47 4.25 5.32
N SER A 72 -4.52 4.96 5.71
CA SER A 72 -5.43 4.55 6.78
C SER A 72 -6.85 4.39 6.26
N SER A 73 -7.44 3.20 6.40
CA SER A 73 -8.81 2.95 5.94
C SER A 73 -9.67 2.09 6.87
N GLY A 74 -10.97 2.38 6.90
CA GLY A 74 -11.96 1.52 7.56
C GLY A 74 -12.37 0.30 6.72
N SER A 75 -12.21 0.36 5.39
CA SER A 75 -12.62 -0.70 4.45
C SER A 75 -11.41 -1.33 3.76
N ALA A 76 -11.61 -2.15 2.73
CA ALA A 76 -10.56 -2.80 1.93
C ALA A 76 -9.95 -1.83 0.90
N PRO A 77 -8.82 -1.14 1.16
CA PRO A 77 -8.24 -0.28 0.16
C PRO A 77 -7.57 -1.08 -0.95
N VAL A 78 -7.50 -0.52 -2.16
CA VAL A 78 -6.63 -1.01 -3.23
C VAL A 78 -5.57 0.06 -3.46
N ALA A 79 -4.28 -0.25 -3.31
CA ALA A 79 -3.19 0.69 -3.52
C ALA A 79 -2.28 0.22 -4.66
N ALA A 80 -1.72 1.14 -5.42
CA ALA A 80 -0.60 0.88 -6.30
C ALA A 80 0.48 1.94 -6.06
N GLY A 81 1.72 1.52 -5.86
CA GLY A 81 2.88 2.37 -5.55
C GLY A 81 4.02 2.07 -6.52
N GLY A 82 4.71 3.08 -7.04
CA GLY A 82 5.83 2.87 -7.96
C GLY A 82 7.00 3.84 -7.75
N THR A 83 8.25 3.37 -7.74
CA THR A 83 9.46 4.21 -7.92
C THR A 83 10.33 3.68 -9.06
N ALA A 84 10.71 4.54 -10.03
CA ALA A 84 11.70 4.10 -11.04
C ALA A 84 13.15 4.15 -10.50
N ALA A 85 13.43 5.07 -9.58
CA ALA A 85 14.67 5.12 -8.82
C ALA A 85 14.44 5.79 -7.45
N GLY A 86 14.95 5.22 -6.36
CA GLY A 86 14.76 5.69 -4.98
C GLY A 86 13.88 4.76 -4.16
N ASP A 87 13.85 5.00 -2.85
CA ASP A 87 13.20 4.09 -1.90
C ASP A 87 11.68 4.29 -1.88
N LEU A 88 10.93 3.21 -1.91
CA LEU A 88 9.47 3.21 -1.80
C LEU A 88 9.06 2.64 -0.44
N VAL A 89 8.41 3.44 0.38
CA VAL A 89 7.91 3.02 1.69
C VAL A 89 6.40 3.19 1.73
N GLN A 90 5.65 2.10 1.90
CA GLN A 90 4.19 2.15 2.03
C GLN A 90 3.71 1.53 3.34
N LEU A 91 2.90 2.28 4.07
CA LEU A 91 2.40 1.93 5.39
C LEU A 91 0.87 1.85 5.33
N PHE A 92 0.31 0.66 5.46
CA PHE A 92 -1.12 0.40 5.40
C PHE A 92 -1.68 0.05 6.76
N SER A 93 -2.74 0.75 7.16
CA SER A 93 -3.53 0.47 8.35
C SER A 93 -4.99 0.33 7.96
N SER A 94 -5.55 -0.87 8.05
CA SER A 94 -6.93 -1.14 7.64
C SER A 94 -7.73 -2.01 8.60
N GLY A 95 -9.02 -1.73 8.76
CA GLY A 95 -9.95 -2.64 9.43
C GLY A 95 -10.30 -3.89 8.60
N SER A 96 -10.09 -3.85 7.28
CA SER A 96 -10.49 -4.88 6.31
C SER A 96 -9.29 -5.39 5.50
N ALA A 97 -9.52 -6.21 4.47
CA ALA A 97 -8.49 -6.79 3.60
C ALA A 97 -7.97 -5.77 2.58
N PRO A 98 -6.81 -5.11 2.77
CA PRO A 98 -6.21 -4.29 1.71
C PRO A 98 -5.70 -5.17 0.55
N CYS A 99 -5.58 -4.56 -0.62
CA CYS A 99 -4.74 -5.06 -1.71
C CYS A 99 -3.77 -3.96 -2.16
N SER A 100 -2.48 -4.22 -2.20
CA SER A 100 -1.41 -3.32 -2.67
C SER A 100 -0.66 -3.97 -3.82
N GLN A 101 -0.21 -3.13 -4.74
CA GLN A 101 0.80 -3.45 -5.72
C GLN A 101 1.92 -2.43 -5.62
N ALA A 102 3.13 -2.85 -5.24
CA ALA A 102 4.28 -1.97 -5.10
C ALA A 102 5.39 -2.37 -6.09
N GLU A 103 5.96 -1.40 -6.79
CA GLU A 103 7.03 -1.63 -7.77
C GLU A 103 8.19 -0.64 -7.54
N ALA A 104 9.40 -1.14 -7.30
CA ALA A 104 10.61 -0.30 -7.21
C ALA A 104 11.66 -0.81 -8.19
N ALA A 105 11.91 -0.08 -9.28
CA ALA A 105 12.86 -0.56 -10.29
C ALA A 105 14.32 -0.48 -9.81
N THR A 106 14.66 0.51 -8.98
CA THR A 106 15.98 0.63 -8.33
C THR A 106 15.83 1.38 -7.01
N GLY A 107 16.30 0.81 -5.91
CA GLY A 107 16.10 1.34 -4.54
C GLY A 107 15.42 0.31 -3.65
N ASP A 108 15.29 0.64 -2.37
CA ASP A 108 14.69 -0.27 -1.41
C ASP A 108 13.17 -0.12 -1.40
N LEU A 109 12.46 -1.24 -1.33
CA LEU A 109 11.01 -1.27 -1.23
C LEU A 109 10.63 -1.80 0.15
N THR A 110 9.93 -1.00 0.94
CA THR A 110 9.42 -1.39 2.25
C THR A 110 7.90 -1.25 2.30
N GLU A 111 7.19 -2.34 2.58
CA GLU A 111 5.76 -2.30 2.89
C GLU A 111 5.47 -2.78 4.30
N MET A 112 4.62 -2.06 5.04
CA MET A 112 4.12 -2.48 6.33
C MET A 112 2.60 -2.47 6.33
N PHE A 113 2.00 -3.59 6.73
CA PHE A 113 0.57 -3.78 6.80
C PHE A 113 0.14 -4.09 8.22
N SER A 114 -0.83 -3.33 8.72
CA SER A 114 -1.55 -3.59 9.95
C SER A 114 -3.04 -3.74 9.62
N SER A 115 -3.58 -4.96 9.70
CA SER A 115 -4.97 -5.22 9.31
C SER A 115 -5.74 -6.11 10.30
N GLY A 116 -7.05 -5.86 10.44
CA GLY A 116 -7.94 -6.80 11.11
C GLY A 116 -8.26 -8.07 10.30
N SER A 117 -8.08 -8.03 8.98
CA SER A 117 -8.48 -9.07 8.02
C SER A 117 -7.31 -9.53 7.14
N ALA A 118 -7.55 -10.43 6.19
CA ALA A 118 -6.54 -11.03 5.31
C ALA A 118 -6.11 -10.07 4.17
N PRO A 119 -4.94 -9.41 4.23
CA PRO A 119 -4.41 -8.60 3.13
C PRO A 119 -4.02 -9.46 1.91
N ALA A 120 -4.04 -8.90 0.70
CA ALA A 120 -3.69 -9.56 -0.56
C ALA A 120 -2.71 -8.72 -1.39
N GLU A 121 -1.43 -9.08 -1.39
CA GLU A 121 -0.35 -8.17 -1.79
C GLU A 121 0.53 -8.70 -2.92
N ARG A 122 1.04 -7.77 -3.73
CA ARG A 122 2.08 -8.01 -4.72
C ARG A 122 3.18 -6.95 -4.67
N CYS A 123 4.42 -7.38 -4.48
CA CYS A 123 5.59 -6.52 -4.53
C CYS A 123 6.57 -6.99 -5.61
N ASP A 124 7.11 -6.06 -6.40
CA ASP A 124 8.18 -6.29 -7.36
C ASP A 124 9.32 -5.27 -7.17
N SER A 125 10.46 -5.75 -6.73
CA SER A 125 11.70 -4.97 -6.60
C SER A 125 12.68 -5.40 -7.70
N GLY A 126 13.09 -4.46 -8.56
CA GLY A 126 14.07 -4.70 -9.61
C GLY A 126 15.48 -4.87 -9.05
N ALA A 127 15.98 -3.84 -8.35
CA ALA A 127 17.30 -3.84 -7.72
C ALA A 127 17.27 -3.06 -6.39
N GLY A 128 17.61 -3.71 -5.28
CA GLY A 128 17.54 -3.17 -3.92
C GLY A 128 16.97 -4.20 -2.94
N GLU A 129 16.81 -3.80 -1.68
CA GLU A 129 16.20 -4.66 -0.66
C GLU A 129 14.67 -4.58 -0.72
N GLY A 130 14.00 -5.72 -0.61
CA GLY A 130 12.54 -5.80 -0.47
C GLY A 130 12.18 -6.21 0.95
N THR A 131 11.49 -5.36 1.71
CA THR A 131 11.04 -5.66 3.07
C THR A 131 9.53 -5.58 3.18
N GLU A 132 8.91 -6.64 3.63
CA GLU A 132 7.48 -6.68 3.91
C GLU A 132 7.22 -7.08 5.36
N MET A 133 6.36 -6.34 6.04
CA MET A 133 5.92 -6.66 7.40
C MET A 133 4.40 -6.69 7.48
N PHE A 134 3.86 -7.80 7.98
CA PHE A 134 2.43 -8.00 8.18
C PHE A 134 2.12 -8.20 9.65
N SER A 135 1.14 -7.46 10.14
CA SER A 135 0.50 -7.70 11.43
C SER A 135 -1.01 -7.82 11.17
N SER A 136 -1.56 -9.04 11.27
CA SER A 136 -2.99 -9.27 11.00
C SER A 136 -3.69 -10.21 11.97
N GLY A 137 -5.00 -10.03 12.17
CA GLY A 137 -5.85 -11.02 12.83
C GLY A 137 -6.14 -12.27 11.97
N SER A 138 -5.98 -12.18 10.65
CA SER A 138 -6.32 -13.23 9.67
C SER A 138 -5.13 -13.54 8.75
N ALA A 139 -5.22 -14.63 7.97
CA ALA A 139 -4.13 -15.10 7.11
C ALA A 139 -3.84 -14.15 5.92
N PRO A 140 -2.66 -13.50 5.85
CA PRO A 140 -2.22 -12.75 4.67
C PRO A 140 -2.06 -13.64 3.44
N ALA A 141 -2.35 -13.09 2.25
CA ALA A 141 -1.85 -13.60 0.97
C ALA A 141 -0.82 -12.61 0.42
N ALA A 142 0.44 -13.00 0.28
CA ALA A 142 1.47 -12.09 -0.24
C ALA A 142 2.34 -12.77 -1.30
N SER A 143 2.67 -12.03 -2.36
CA SER A 143 3.58 -12.46 -3.43
C SER A 143 4.66 -11.40 -3.62
N ALA A 144 5.92 -11.80 -3.52
CA ALA A 144 7.04 -10.90 -3.68
C ALA A 144 8.06 -11.40 -4.71
N GLU A 145 8.52 -10.49 -5.52
CA GLU A 145 9.55 -10.73 -6.53
C GLU A 145 10.67 -9.70 -6.32
N THR A 146 11.92 -10.18 -6.21
CA THR A 146 13.11 -9.33 -6.08
C THR A 146 14.13 -9.77 -7.11
N GLY A 147 14.51 -8.88 -8.02
CA GLY A 147 15.50 -9.15 -9.07
C GLY A 147 16.90 -9.30 -8.47
N ALA A 148 17.46 -8.21 -7.96
CA ALA A 148 18.79 -8.18 -7.34
C ALA A 148 18.76 -7.49 -5.98
N GLY A 149 19.06 -8.22 -4.91
CA GLY A 149 19.04 -7.76 -3.52
C GLY A 149 18.32 -8.76 -2.60
N ASP A 150 18.25 -8.42 -1.32
CA ASP A 150 17.69 -9.31 -0.30
C ASP A 150 16.20 -9.04 -0.09
N GLY A 151 15.43 -10.12 0.08
CA GLY A 151 14.00 -10.08 0.39
C GLY A 151 13.74 -10.52 1.83
N THR A 152 13.12 -9.67 2.65
CA THR A 152 12.74 -9.98 4.04
C THR A 152 11.24 -9.87 4.23
N HIS A 153 10.59 -10.96 4.64
CA HIS A 153 9.15 -11.00 4.86
C HIS A 153 8.83 -11.46 6.28
N LEU A 154 8.20 -10.59 7.06
CA LEU A 154 7.84 -10.83 8.44
C LEU A 154 6.32 -10.87 8.58
N PHE A 155 5.79 -11.99 9.06
CA PHE A 155 4.35 -12.18 9.26
C PHE A 155 4.06 -12.45 10.72
N SER A 156 3.23 -11.60 11.32
CA SER A 156 2.63 -11.80 12.63
C SER A 156 1.12 -11.91 12.45
N SER A 157 0.57 -13.12 12.50
CA SER A 157 -0.87 -13.33 12.29
C SER A 157 -1.52 -14.38 13.18
N GLY A 158 -2.79 -14.19 13.54
CA GLY A 158 -3.61 -15.23 14.18
C GLY A 158 -3.90 -16.44 13.28
N SER A 159 -3.52 -16.42 12.00
CA SER A 159 -3.70 -17.53 11.05
C SER A 159 -2.52 -17.68 10.10
N ALA A 160 -2.32 -18.88 9.55
CA ALA A 160 -1.19 -19.18 8.68
C ALA A 160 -1.30 -18.42 7.34
N PRO A 161 -0.31 -17.60 6.95
CA PRO A 161 -0.29 -16.90 5.66
C PRO A 161 -0.10 -17.84 4.46
N VAL A 162 -0.58 -17.40 3.30
CA VAL A 162 -0.24 -17.97 1.99
C VAL A 162 0.77 -17.03 1.32
N THR A 163 2.03 -17.44 1.25
CA THR A 163 3.11 -16.53 0.80
C THR A 163 4.00 -17.16 -0.25
N GLU A 164 4.34 -16.37 -1.25
CA GLU A 164 5.37 -16.66 -2.25
C GLU A 164 6.37 -15.51 -2.25
N ALA A 165 7.66 -15.81 -2.24
CA ALA A 165 8.71 -14.82 -2.47
C ALA A 165 9.82 -15.42 -3.31
N ARG A 166 10.31 -14.68 -4.30
CA ARG A 166 11.37 -15.15 -5.19
C ARG A 166 12.43 -14.06 -5.31
N THR A 167 13.66 -14.37 -4.94
CA THR A 167 14.84 -13.55 -5.22
C THR A 167 15.60 -14.18 -6.39
N ALA A 168 15.88 -13.41 -7.46
CA ALA A 168 16.68 -13.91 -8.57
C ALA A 168 18.19 -13.86 -8.25
N ALA A 169 18.63 -12.86 -7.49
CA ALA A 169 19.96 -12.77 -6.90
C ALA A 169 19.89 -12.08 -5.52
N GLY A 170 20.36 -12.74 -4.46
CA GLY A 170 20.27 -12.29 -3.06
C GLY A 170 19.56 -13.31 -2.17
N ASP A 171 19.46 -13.01 -0.88
CA ASP A 171 18.87 -13.90 0.12
C ASP A 171 17.39 -13.60 0.36
N ALA A 172 16.57 -14.65 0.50
CA ALA A 172 15.17 -14.53 0.88
C ALA A 172 14.98 -15.05 2.32
N THR A 173 14.62 -14.15 3.24
CA THR A 173 14.30 -14.47 4.63
C THR A 173 12.80 -14.35 4.86
N ARG A 174 12.19 -15.38 5.46
CA ARG A 174 10.80 -15.32 5.92
C ARG A 174 10.68 -15.73 7.37
N LEU A 175 9.92 -14.96 8.14
CA LEU A 175 9.63 -15.26 9.54
C LEU A 175 8.12 -15.22 9.76
N PHE A 176 7.60 -16.24 10.43
CA PHE A 176 6.18 -16.38 10.74
C PHE A 176 6.01 -16.49 12.26
N SER A 177 5.17 -15.64 12.82
CA SER A 177 4.74 -15.66 14.21
C SER A 177 3.22 -15.72 14.25
N SER A 178 2.65 -16.64 15.02
CA SER A 178 1.20 -16.75 15.16
C SER A 178 0.74 -16.87 16.60
N GLY A 179 -0.30 -16.11 16.97
CA GLY A 179 -0.99 -16.24 18.25
C GLY A 179 -2.04 -17.37 18.17
N SER A 180 -1.98 -18.32 19.12
CA SER A 180 -2.94 -19.43 19.24
C SER A 180 -4.32 -18.99 19.73
#